data_AF-A0A2M9ZQE9-F1
#
_entry.id   AF-A0A2M9ZQE9-F1
#
_cell.length_a   1.000
_cell.length_b   1.000
_cell.length_c   1.000
_cell.angle_alpha   90.00
_cell.angle_beta   90.00
_cell.angle_gamma   90.00
#
_symmetry.space_group_name_H-M   'P 1'
#
loop_
_entity.id
_entity.type
_entity.pdbx_description
1 polymer ?
#
loop_
_entity_poly.entity_id
_entity_poly.type
_entity_poly.pdbx_seq_one_letter_code
_entity_poly.pdbx_strand_id
1 'polypeptide(L)'
;MNLFKYFNFLKYVTDYRKEVLRFTARALFFALVFCALSYCTGWSLPASVAPRVNTHPIAGASNPGQALVRGGILYQQTTYWSGDQSVISANSKSGESCSKSILSVIAIGNSGIESAMKEGSIEEVSLVEYSQSAVLGGILYHSFCTIVWGNKTKSREGKKVGIHGSDSF
;
A
#
# COMPACT_ATOMS: atom_id res chain seq x y z
N MET A 1 -51.64 -6.22 47.83
CA MET A 1 -51.11 -6.65 46.52
C MET A 1 -49.75 -5.98 46.34
N ASN A 2 -48.70 -6.79 46.17
CA ASN A 2 -47.39 -6.56 46.80
C ASN A 2 -46.45 -5.57 46.08
N LEU A 3 -46.18 -4.43 46.74
CA LEU A 3 -45.15 -3.45 46.37
C LEU A 3 -43.76 -4.09 46.16
N PHE A 4 -43.48 -5.17 46.91
CA PHE A 4 -42.23 -5.93 46.81
C PHE A 4 -42.08 -6.68 45.47
N LYS A 5 -43.19 -7.14 44.88
CA LYS A 5 -43.16 -7.76 43.54
C LYS A 5 -42.88 -6.71 42.46
N TYR A 6 -43.40 -5.50 42.63
CA TYR A 6 -43.16 -4.38 41.70
C TYR A 6 -41.69 -3.93 41.71
N PHE A 7 -41.07 -3.84 42.90
CA PHE A 7 -39.65 -3.49 43.03
C PHE A 7 -38.72 -4.53 42.39
N ASN A 8 -38.97 -5.82 42.60
CA ASN A 8 -38.20 -6.89 41.96
C ASN A 8 -38.38 -6.91 40.44
N PHE A 9 -39.59 -6.61 39.95
CA PHE A 9 -39.86 -6.51 38.51
C PHE A 9 -39.11 -5.33 37.87
N LEU A 10 -39.10 -4.15 38.50
CA LEU A 10 -38.34 -2.99 38.01
C LEU A 10 -36.83 -3.24 38.00
N LYS A 11 -36.31 -3.92 39.04
CA LYS A 11 -34.90 -4.32 39.09
C LYS A 11 -34.52 -5.29 37.98
N TYR A 12 -35.40 -6.26 37.69
CA TYR A 12 -35.23 -7.19 36.58
C TYR A 12 -35.21 -6.48 35.21
N VAL A 13 -36.15 -5.56 34.97
CA VAL A 13 -36.23 -4.79 33.72
C VAL A 13 -34.98 -3.91 33.52
N THR A 14 -34.46 -3.30 34.58
CA THR A 14 -33.26 -2.45 34.50
C THR A 14 -31.97 -3.25 34.29
N ASP A 15 -31.84 -4.45 34.88
CA ASP A 15 -30.70 -5.33 34.61
C ASP A 15 -30.72 -5.89 33.19
N TYR A 16 -31.90 -6.29 32.69
CA TYR A 16 -32.06 -6.74 31.32
C TYR A 16 -31.66 -5.65 30.31
N ARG A 17 -32.06 -4.39 30.58
CA ARG A 17 -31.68 -3.24 29.74
C ARG A 17 -30.17 -3.01 29.72
N LYS A 18 -29.45 -3.22 30.83
CA LYS A 18 -27.99 -3.07 30.92
C LYS A 18 -27.23 -4.17 30.21
N GLU A 19 -27.69 -5.43 30.28
CA GLU A 19 -27.09 -6.55 29.55
C GLU A 19 -27.27 -6.38 28.04
N VAL A 20 -28.47 -6.02 27.59
CA VAL A 20 -28.75 -5.72 26.17
C VAL A 20 -27.89 -4.55 25.68
N LEU A 21 -27.75 -3.48 26.47
CA LEU A 21 -26.91 -2.34 26.11
C LEU A 21 -25.41 -2.68 26.05
N ARG A 22 -24.92 -3.55 26.96
CA ARG A 22 -23.53 -4.04 26.92
C ARG A 22 -23.28 -4.93 25.71
N PHE A 23 -24.23 -5.78 25.35
CA PHE A 23 -24.13 -6.64 24.17
C PHE A 23 -24.14 -5.83 22.88
N THR A 24 -25.06 -4.87 22.74
CA THR A 24 -25.10 -3.99 21.56
C THR A 24 -23.87 -3.10 21.45
N ALA A 25 -23.35 -2.57 22.56
CA ALA A 25 -22.11 -1.80 22.57
C ALA A 25 -20.89 -2.62 22.14
N ARG A 26 -20.78 -3.88 22.60
CA ARG A 26 -19.71 -4.80 22.17
C ARG A 26 -19.84 -5.15 20.69
N ALA A 27 -21.04 -5.46 20.21
CA ALA A 27 -21.30 -5.75 18.81
C ALA A 27 -20.96 -4.54 17.91
N LEU A 28 -21.34 -3.33 18.32
CA LEU A 28 -20.98 -2.08 17.64
C LEU A 28 -19.47 -1.85 17.62
N PHE A 29 -18.78 -2.09 18.74
CA PHE A 29 -17.33 -1.96 18.81
C PHE A 29 -16.64 -2.92 17.84
N PHE A 30 -17.02 -4.20 17.83
CA PHE A 30 -16.47 -5.18 16.88
C PHE A 30 -16.79 -4.82 15.43
N ALA A 31 -18.00 -4.32 15.13
CA ALA A 31 -18.37 -3.87 13.79
C ALA A 31 -17.54 -2.64 13.34
N LEU A 32 -17.30 -1.67 14.23
CA LEU A 32 -16.49 -0.49 13.95
C LEU A 32 -15.02 -0.86 13.73
N VAL A 33 -14.46 -1.78 14.53
CA VAL A 33 -13.10 -2.30 14.35
C VAL A 33 -12.99 -3.05 13.02
N PHE A 34 -13.96 -3.89 12.68
CA PHE A 34 -13.96 -4.62 11.41
C PHE A 34 -14.07 -3.68 10.19
N CYS A 35 -14.93 -2.68 10.26
CA CYS A 35 -15.00 -1.63 9.23
C CYS A 35 -13.67 -0.87 9.11
N ALA A 36 -13.07 -0.44 10.22
CA ALA A 36 -11.79 0.27 10.22
C ALA A 36 -10.65 -0.56 9.59
N LEU A 37 -10.64 -1.88 9.82
CA LEU A 37 -9.67 -2.79 9.20
C LEU A 37 -9.93 -2.99 7.70
N SER A 38 -11.20 -3.01 7.27
CA SER A 38 -11.56 -3.23 5.87
C SER A 38 -11.20 -2.06 4.93
N TYR A 39 -11.15 -0.82 5.43
CA TYR A 39 -10.74 0.34 4.62
C TYR A 39 -9.23 0.37 4.31
N CYS A 40 -8.41 -0.34 5.07
CA CYS A 40 -6.97 -0.47 4.83
C CYS A 40 -6.60 -1.73 4.05
N THR A 41 -7.51 -2.70 3.93
CA THR A 41 -7.33 -3.81 2.99
C THR A 41 -7.64 -3.28 1.60
N GLY A 42 -6.69 -3.31 0.65
CA GLY A 42 -6.87 -2.84 -0.74
C GLY A 42 -7.92 -3.61 -1.57
N TRP A 43 -8.86 -4.28 -0.91
CA TRP A 43 -9.97 -5.02 -1.46
C TRP A 43 -11.21 -4.14 -1.60
N SER A 44 -11.11 -3.08 -2.42
CA SER A 44 -12.32 -2.39 -2.85
C SER A 44 -12.98 -3.19 -3.97
N LEU A 45 -14.31 -3.32 -3.92
CA LEU A 45 -15.10 -3.98 -4.98
C LEU A 45 -14.80 -3.40 -6.39
N PRO A 46 -14.63 -2.06 -6.55
CA PRO A 46 -14.24 -1.48 -7.83
C PRO A 46 -12.85 -1.95 -8.31
N ALA A 47 -11.88 -2.11 -7.40
CA ALA A 47 -10.56 -2.59 -7.77
C ALA A 47 -10.58 -4.04 -8.27
N SER A 48 -11.57 -4.87 -7.85
CA SER A 48 -11.69 -6.26 -8.31
C SER A 48 -12.08 -6.35 -9.79
N VAL A 49 -13.00 -5.48 -10.23
CA VAL A 49 -13.59 -5.52 -11.59
C VAL A 49 -12.89 -4.59 -12.58
N ALA A 50 -12.22 -3.54 -12.11
CA ALA A 50 -11.55 -2.56 -12.97
C ALA A 50 -10.07 -2.41 -12.58
N PRO A 51 -9.12 -2.97 -13.36
CA PRO A 51 -7.67 -2.95 -13.06
C PRO A 51 -7.06 -1.55 -13.01
N ARG A 52 -7.78 -0.52 -13.49
CA ARG A 52 -7.33 0.87 -13.56
C ARG A 52 -7.76 1.75 -12.38
N VAL A 53 -8.63 1.24 -11.50
CA VAL A 53 -9.14 1.99 -10.33
C VAL A 53 -8.30 1.67 -9.08
N ASN A 54 -7.05 1.28 -9.27
CA ASN A 54 -6.13 0.96 -8.18
C ASN A 54 -5.09 2.09 -8.00
N THR A 55 -4.69 2.33 -6.75
CA THR A 55 -3.59 3.24 -6.40
C THR A 55 -2.21 2.60 -6.57
N HIS A 56 -2.17 1.37 -7.08
CA HIS A 56 -0.95 0.60 -7.27
C HIS A 56 -0.31 0.96 -8.61
N PRO A 57 1.01 1.22 -8.67
CA PRO A 57 1.68 1.66 -9.90
C PRO A 57 1.59 0.61 -11.02
N ILE A 58 1.45 -0.67 -10.66
CA ILE A 58 1.18 -1.75 -11.60
C ILE A 58 -0.34 -1.97 -11.68
N ALA A 59 -0.94 -1.54 -12.79
CA ALA A 59 -2.36 -1.72 -13.06
C ALA A 59 -2.73 -3.21 -12.98
N GLY A 60 -3.73 -3.52 -12.15
CA GLY A 60 -4.23 -4.87 -11.91
C GLY A 60 -3.34 -5.85 -11.14
N ALA A 61 -2.34 -5.35 -10.42
CA ALA A 61 -1.54 -6.17 -9.50
C ALA A 61 -1.84 -5.92 -8.01
N SER A 62 -2.87 -5.12 -7.74
CA SER A 62 -3.29 -4.68 -6.40
C SER A 62 -4.27 -5.62 -5.70
N ASN A 63 -4.85 -6.59 -6.42
CA ASN A 63 -5.75 -7.56 -5.84
C ASN A 63 -5.38 -8.99 -6.29
N PRO A 64 -5.57 -10.00 -5.42
CA PRO A 64 -5.21 -11.37 -5.73
C PRO A 64 -6.10 -11.96 -6.85
N GLY A 65 -7.35 -11.48 -6.99
CA GLY A 65 -8.28 -11.94 -8.03
C GLY A 65 -7.76 -11.68 -9.45
N GLN A 66 -7.06 -10.57 -9.68
CA GLN A 66 -6.48 -10.23 -10.98
C GLN A 66 -5.13 -10.89 -11.21
N ALA A 67 -4.41 -11.27 -10.16
CA ALA A 67 -3.27 -12.18 -10.27
C ALA A 67 -3.72 -13.57 -10.77
N LEU A 68 -4.89 -14.05 -10.34
CA LEU A 68 -5.47 -15.31 -10.83
C LEU A 68 -5.80 -15.23 -12.33
N VAL A 69 -6.43 -14.14 -12.79
CA VAL A 69 -6.83 -13.97 -14.20
C VAL A 69 -5.63 -13.78 -15.14
N ARG A 70 -4.51 -13.23 -14.65
CA ARG A 70 -3.28 -13.03 -15.42
C ARG A 70 -2.41 -14.29 -15.59
N GLY A 71 -2.84 -15.44 -15.06
CA GLY A 71 -2.12 -16.71 -15.20
C GLY A 71 -0.91 -16.85 -14.27
N GLY A 72 -0.78 -16.00 -13.25
CA GLY A 72 0.32 -15.98 -12.29
C GLY A 72 0.01 -16.68 -10.97
N ILE A 73 -0.69 -17.82 -11.00
CA ILE A 73 -1.18 -18.48 -9.78
C ILE A 73 -0.03 -19.04 -8.96
N LEU A 74 0.93 -19.78 -9.55
CA LEU A 74 2.01 -20.40 -8.78
C LEU A 74 3.09 -19.39 -8.39
N TYR A 75 3.59 -18.66 -9.38
CA TYR A 75 4.60 -17.63 -9.22
C TYR A 75 4.35 -16.54 -10.25
N GLN A 76 4.39 -15.29 -9.81
CA GLN A 76 4.31 -14.12 -10.66
C GLN A 76 5.41 -13.15 -10.25
N GLN A 77 6.20 -12.71 -11.22
CA GLN A 77 7.14 -11.62 -11.06
C GLN A 77 6.88 -10.57 -12.13
N THR A 78 6.70 -9.32 -11.73
CA THR A 78 6.42 -8.21 -12.65
C THR A 78 7.25 -7.00 -12.24
N THR A 79 7.94 -6.41 -13.20
CA THR A 79 8.64 -5.14 -13.04
C THR A 79 7.94 -4.05 -13.85
N TYR A 80 7.94 -2.84 -13.31
CA TYR A 80 7.34 -1.67 -13.94
C TYR A 80 8.21 -0.44 -13.70
N TRP A 81 8.28 0.44 -14.69
CA TRP A 81 9.18 1.60 -14.70
C TRP A 81 8.37 2.87 -14.88
N SER A 82 8.71 3.93 -14.15
CA SER A 82 7.98 5.19 -14.19
C SER A 82 8.46 6.17 -15.27
N GLY A 83 9.25 5.72 -16.26
CA GLY A 83 9.87 6.59 -17.25
C GLY A 83 10.78 5.85 -18.23
N ASP A 84 11.55 6.61 -19.00
CA ASP A 84 12.52 6.06 -19.96
C ASP A 84 13.81 5.64 -19.25
N GLN A 85 14.27 4.42 -19.50
CA GLN A 85 15.52 3.89 -18.94
C GLN A 85 16.77 4.56 -19.52
N SER A 86 16.66 5.23 -20.67
CA SER A 86 17.78 5.95 -21.32
C SER A 86 18.35 7.10 -20.49
N VAL A 87 17.59 7.61 -19.50
CA VAL A 87 18.03 8.69 -18.60
C VAL A 87 18.98 8.21 -17.49
N ILE A 88 19.13 6.89 -17.33
CA ILE A 88 20.06 6.30 -16.37
C ILE A 88 21.48 6.41 -16.93
N SER A 89 22.28 7.29 -16.31
CA SER A 89 23.71 7.39 -16.60
C SER A 89 24.48 6.20 -16.02
N ALA A 90 25.59 5.81 -16.65
CA ALA A 90 26.48 4.76 -16.15
C ALA A 90 27.00 5.02 -14.72
N ASN A 91 26.99 6.27 -14.25
CA ASN A 91 27.40 6.67 -12.90
C ASN A 91 26.23 6.82 -11.92
N SER A 92 25.00 6.49 -12.32
CA SER A 92 23.85 6.57 -11.43
C SER A 92 23.96 5.57 -10.30
N LYS A 93 23.48 5.96 -9.12
CA LYS A 93 23.32 5.07 -7.97
C LYS A 93 21.90 4.49 -7.97
N SER A 94 21.77 3.31 -7.40
CA SER A 94 20.48 2.72 -7.08
C SER A 94 20.34 2.47 -5.58
N GLY A 95 19.11 2.52 -5.11
CA GLY A 95 18.73 2.08 -3.77
C GLY A 95 17.40 1.36 -3.82
N GLU A 96 17.23 0.33 -2.99
CA GLU A 96 16.06 -0.55 -2.99
C GLU A 96 15.42 -0.59 -1.61
N SER A 97 14.08 -0.58 -1.57
CA SER A 97 13.33 -0.76 -0.34
C SER A 97 12.11 -1.66 -0.57
N CYS A 98 12.01 -2.74 0.20
CA CYS A 98 10.99 -3.76 0.04
C CYS A 98 10.05 -3.86 1.23
N SER A 99 8.77 -4.07 0.91
CA SER A 99 7.78 -4.61 1.82
C SER A 99 7.44 -6.05 1.42
N LYS A 100 7.24 -6.90 2.42
CA LYS A 100 6.90 -8.32 2.25
C LYS A 100 5.67 -8.64 3.08
N SER A 101 4.79 -9.45 2.50
CA SER A 101 3.61 -10.00 3.15
C SER A 101 3.71 -11.52 3.16
N ILE A 102 3.57 -12.11 4.34
CA ILE A 102 3.57 -13.56 4.56
C ILE A 102 2.16 -13.98 4.94
N LEU A 103 1.65 -15.00 4.24
CA LEU A 103 0.31 -15.56 4.42
C LEU A 103 -0.84 -14.54 4.29
N SER A 104 -0.58 -13.36 3.73
CA SER A 104 -1.51 -12.22 3.74
C SER A 104 -1.91 -11.74 5.16
N VAL A 105 -1.20 -12.20 6.20
CA VAL A 105 -1.49 -11.85 7.61
C VAL A 105 -0.43 -10.91 8.17
N ILE A 106 0.84 -11.14 7.82
CA ILE A 106 1.97 -10.41 8.38
C ILE A 106 2.60 -9.58 7.29
N ALA A 107 2.52 -8.26 7.41
CA ALA A 107 3.23 -7.31 6.56
C ALA A 107 4.45 -6.75 7.32
N ILE A 108 5.62 -6.81 6.68
CA ILE A 108 6.89 -6.33 7.22
C ILE A 108 7.64 -5.51 6.18
N GLY A 109 8.37 -4.50 6.64
CA GLY A 109 9.23 -3.66 5.81
C GLY A 109 8.56 -2.37 5.34
N ASN A 110 9.28 -1.65 4.49
CA ASN A 110 8.87 -0.38 3.91
C ASN A 110 9.23 -0.40 2.44
N SER A 111 8.32 -0.01 1.57
CA SER A 111 8.54 0.10 0.12
C SER A 111 8.40 1.53 -0.38
N GLY A 112 8.62 2.51 0.49
CA GLY A 112 8.59 3.93 0.16
C GLY A 112 9.82 4.36 -0.63
N ILE A 113 9.60 5.29 -1.56
CA ILE A 113 10.66 5.93 -2.36
C ILE A 113 11.74 6.55 -1.46
N GLU A 114 11.34 7.23 -0.38
CA GLU A 114 12.28 7.88 0.53
C GLU A 114 13.20 6.87 1.26
N SER A 115 12.68 5.69 1.60
CA SER A 115 13.50 4.62 2.20
C SER A 115 14.50 4.06 1.18
N ALA A 116 14.09 3.87 -0.07
CA ALA A 116 14.97 3.44 -1.16
C ALA A 116 16.05 4.49 -1.47
N MET A 117 15.69 5.77 -1.47
CA MET A 117 16.64 6.88 -1.63
C MET A 117 17.69 6.92 -0.50
N LYS A 118 17.26 6.71 0.75
CA LYS A 118 18.15 6.65 1.91
C LYS A 118 19.15 5.50 1.80
N GLU A 119 18.69 4.32 1.39
CA GLU A 119 19.56 3.15 1.15
C GLU A 119 20.62 3.44 0.07
N GLY A 120 20.21 4.05 -1.05
CA GLY A 120 21.10 4.40 -2.16
C GLY A 120 21.95 5.65 -1.96
N SER A 121 21.76 6.39 -0.85
CA SER A 121 22.30 7.75 -0.66
C SER A 121 22.00 8.68 -1.86
N ILE A 122 20.77 8.60 -2.37
CA ILE A 122 20.26 9.36 -3.52
C ILE A 122 19.49 10.57 -3.01
N GLU A 123 19.76 11.73 -3.59
CA GLU A 123 19.04 12.97 -3.26
C GLU A 123 18.20 13.46 -4.45
N GLU A 124 18.62 13.15 -5.68
CA GLU A 124 17.89 13.46 -6.91
C GLU A 124 17.49 12.16 -7.63
N VAL A 125 16.19 11.96 -7.79
CA VAL A 125 15.60 10.78 -8.44
C VAL A 125 15.51 10.99 -9.95
N SER A 126 16.06 10.06 -10.71
CA SER A 126 15.99 10.05 -12.18
C SER A 126 14.95 9.07 -12.71
N LEU A 127 14.87 7.87 -12.12
CA LEU A 127 13.90 6.84 -12.51
C LEU A 127 13.47 6.05 -11.27
N VAL A 128 12.19 5.66 -11.23
CA VAL A 128 11.67 4.74 -10.22
C VAL A 128 11.20 3.47 -10.90
N GLU A 129 11.67 2.35 -10.38
CA GLU A 129 11.28 1.00 -10.77
C GLU A 129 10.52 0.35 -9.61
N TYR A 130 9.47 -0.38 -9.95
CA TYR A 130 8.68 -1.17 -9.02
C TYR A 130 8.77 -2.63 -9.42
N SER A 131 9.23 -3.46 -8.49
CA SER A 131 9.34 -4.91 -8.65
C SER A 131 8.37 -5.58 -7.71
N GLN A 132 7.54 -6.47 -8.24
CA GLN A 132 6.55 -7.22 -7.49
C GLN A 132 6.77 -8.71 -7.71
N SER A 133 6.76 -9.48 -6.61
CA SER A 133 6.73 -10.93 -6.67
C SER A 133 5.58 -11.49 -5.84
N ALA A 134 4.95 -12.54 -6.33
CA ALA A 134 3.84 -13.21 -5.66
C ALA A 134 3.94 -14.73 -5.84
N VAL A 135 3.67 -15.47 -4.77
CA VAL A 135 3.64 -16.93 -4.74
C VAL A 135 2.23 -17.36 -4.34
N LEU A 136 1.66 -18.37 -5.01
CA LEU A 136 0.29 -18.83 -4.80
C LEU A 136 -0.73 -17.68 -4.85
N GLY A 137 -0.68 -16.87 -5.92
CA GLY A 137 -1.57 -15.72 -6.13
C GLY A 137 -1.38 -14.59 -5.13
N GLY A 138 -0.27 -14.58 -4.39
CA GLY A 138 0.01 -13.60 -3.33
C GLY A 138 -0.55 -13.99 -1.96
N ILE A 139 -1.24 -15.12 -1.85
CA ILE A 139 -1.81 -15.60 -0.58
C ILE A 139 -0.68 -16.04 0.35
N LEU A 140 0.27 -16.84 -0.15
CA LEU A 140 1.35 -17.39 0.66
C LEU A 140 2.46 -16.36 0.90
N TYR A 141 2.88 -15.68 -0.17
CA TYR A 141 3.93 -14.69 -0.11
C TYR A 141 3.70 -13.63 -1.19
N HIS A 142 3.89 -12.39 -0.81
CA HIS A 142 3.88 -11.26 -1.71
C HIS A 142 4.99 -10.30 -1.32
N SER A 143 5.75 -9.80 -2.28
CA SER A 143 6.74 -8.75 -2.05
C SER A 143 6.58 -7.63 -3.04
N PHE A 144 6.76 -6.41 -2.57
CA PHE A 144 6.74 -5.22 -3.37
C PHE A 144 7.98 -4.38 -3.02
N CYS A 145 8.84 -4.17 -4.01
CA CYS A 145 10.10 -3.46 -3.89
C CYS A 145 10.07 -2.22 -4.77
N THR A 146 10.50 -1.11 -4.20
CA THR A 146 10.71 0.15 -4.92
C THR A 146 12.20 0.34 -5.06
N ILE A 147 12.67 0.43 -6.30
CA ILE A 147 14.05 0.65 -6.66
C ILE A 147 14.14 2.05 -7.26
N VAL A 148 15.01 2.87 -6.69
CA VAL A 148 15.19 4.26 -7.10
C VAL A 148 16.56 4.38 -7.73
N TRP A 149 16.60 4.95 -8.93
CA TRP A 149 17.81 5.26 -9.66
C TRP A 149 18.01 6.77 -9.67
N GLY A 150 19.21 7.24 -9.38
CA GLY A 150 19.48 8.66 -9.31
C GLY A 150 20.90 8.99 -8.86
N ASN A 151 21.13 10.25 -8.50
CA ASN A 151 22.44 10.74 -8.09
C ASN A 151 22.40 11.34 -6.68
N LYS A 152 23.58 11.36 -6.05
CA LYS A 152 23.80 12.16 -4.84
C LYS A 152 24.11 13.57 -5.30
N THR A 153 23.25 14.55 -5.03
CA THR A 153 23.55 15.94 -5.35
C THR A 153 24.83 16.34 -4.63
N LYS A 154 25.90 16.63 -5.36
CA LYS A 154 26.83 17.65 -4.87
C LYS A 154 26.10 18.97 -5.09
N SER A 155 25.72 19.64 -4.00
CA SER A 155 25.34 21.04 -4.08
C SER A 155 26.43 21.83 -4.82
N ARG A 156 25.99 22.72 -5.72
CA ARG A 156 26.72 23.69 -6.59
C ARG A 156 27.05 23.13 -7.98
N GLU A 157 26.72 23.79 -9.08
CA GLU A 157 27.02 25.19 -9.39
C GLU A 157 26.13 25.69 -10.54
N GLY A 158 25.72 26.95 -10.50
CA GLY A 158 24.87 27.57 -11.52
C GLY A 158 25.46 27.45 -12.93
N LYS A 159 24.91 26.54 -13.74
CA LYS A 159 25.07 26.61 -15.19
C LYS A 159 24.17 27.75 -15.66
N LYS A 160 24.73 28.97 -15.74
CA LYS A 160 24.14 30.04 -16.55
C LYS A 160 23.88 29.44 -17.93
N VAL A 161 22.61 29.40 -18.32
CA VAL A 161 22.21 29.20 -19.71
C VAL A 161 22.78 30.39 -20.47
N GLY A 162 23.98 30.21 -21.03
CA GLY A 162 24.50 31.10 -22.06
C GLY A 162 23.59 30.94 -23.26
N ILE A 163 22.70 31.92 -23.46
CA ILE A 163 21.98 32.10 -24.71
C ILE A 163 23.07 32.48 -25.73
N HIS A 164 23.65 31.48 -26.39
CA HIS A 164 24.51 31.72 -27.54
C HIS A 164 23.61 32.14 -28.70
N GLY A 165 23.97 33.27 -29.29
CA GLY A 165 23.21 34.01 -30.28
C GLY A 165 22.72 33.16 -31.46
N SER A 166 21.52 33.49 -31.86
CA SER A 166 20.98 33.26 -33.19
C SER A 166 21.79 34.07 -34.21
N ASP A 167 22.72 33.42 -34.89
CA ASP A 167 23.29 33.88 -36.15
C ASP A 167 22.55 33.20 -37.30
N SER A 168 21.75 34.01 -38.00
CA SER A 168 21.53 34.08 -39.45
C SER A 168 21.85 32.85 -40.31
N PHE A 169 20.82 32.28 -40.95
CA PHE A 169 20.79 31.98 -42.39
C PHE A 169 19.34 31.98 -42.90
#